data_AF-A0A523FVS0-F1
#
_entry.id   AF-A0A523FVS0-F1
#
_cell.length_a   1.000
_cell.length_b   1.000
_cell.length_c   1.000
_cell.angle_alpha   90.00
_cell.angle_beta   90.00
_cell.angle_gamma   90.00
#
_symmetry.space_group_name_H-M   'P 1'
#
loop_
_entity.id
_entity.type
_entity.pdbx_description
1 polymer ?
#
loop_
_entity_poly.entity_id
_entity_poly.type
_entity_poly.pdbx_seq_one_letter_code
_entity_poly.pdbx_strand_id
1 'polypeptide(L)'
;MLKVVLIVGVLLLVVILVLIFRINTLFGVVKKPEKKIESLSNKINGIMFLVFLVIFGTLFFWYSYTYFDEYTIPIASEHGAVTDNLFWITTAVTGVAFVILHVLLFFFSFKYHYKEDRKAFFYPDDHKLELVWTVIPAIVLSILVFTGLKAWS
;
A
#
# COMPACT_ATOMS: atom_id res chain seq x y z
N MET A 1 14.96 -36.22 38.16
CA MET A 1 16.25 -36.16 37.44
C MET A 1 16.07 -36.00 35.93
N LEU A 2 15.32 -36.86 35.25
CA LEU A 2 15.09 -36.77 33.78
C LEU A 2 14.55 -35.40 33.29
N LYS A 3 13.57 -34.82 34.01
CA LYS A 3 12.99 -33.50 33.67
C LYS A 3 14.01 -32.35 33.71
N VAL A 4 14.97 -32.40 34.65
CA VAL A 4 16.01 -31.37 34.79
C VAL A 4 17.01 -31.49 33.64
N VAL A 5 17.40 -32.72 33.27
CA VAL A 5 18.30 -32.98 32.14
C VAL A 5 17.68 -32.51 30.82
N LEU A 6 16.38 -32.72 30.61
CA LEU A 6 15.67 -32.25 29.42
C LEU A 6 15.63 -30.71 29.34
N ILE A 7 15.32 -30.04 30.45
CA ILE A 7 15.29 -28.56 30.49
C ILE A 7 16.68 -27.98 30.18
N VAL A 8 17.73 -28.53 30.79
CA VAL A 8 19.11 -28.08 30.54
C VAL A 8 19.55 -28.35 29.10
N GLY A 9 19.17 -29.50 28.54
CA GLY A 9 19.46 -29.84 27.15
C GLY A 9 18.81 -28.89 26.14
N VAL A 10 17.54 -28.53 26.35
CA VAL A 10 16.83 -27.56 25.49
C VAL A 10 17.44 -26.16 25.62
N LEU A 11 17.78 -25.74 26.84
CA LEU A 11 18.44 -24.44 27.07
C LEU A 11 19.79 -24.35 26.35
N LEU A 12 20.60 -25.40 26.42
CA LEU A 12 21.87 -25.49 25.69
C LEU A 12 21.66 -25.43 24.17
N LEU A 13 20.67 -26.15 23.64
CA LEU A 13 20.33 -26.11 22.22
C LEU A 13 19.95 -24.70 21.75
N VAL A 14 19.12 -23.99 22.52
CA VAL A 14 18.73 -22.61 22.20
C VAL A 14 19.93 -21.68 22.24
N VAL A 15 20.81 -21.80 23.24
CA VAL A 15 22.04 -20.99 23.33
C VAL A 15 22.96 -21.25 22.14
N ILE A 16 23.14 -22.52 21.73
CA ILE A 16 23.96 -22.87 20.57
C ILE A 16 23.38 -22.25 19.29
N LEU A 17 22.06 -22.32 19.08
CA LEU A 17 21.41 -21.71 17.91
C LEU A 17 21.58 -20.19 17.89
N VAL A 18 21.43 -19.52 19.04
CA VAL A 18 21.65 -18.06 19.16
C VAL A 18 23.11 -17.69 18.87
N LEU A 19 24.07 -18.50 19.33
CA LEU A 19 25.49 -18.28 19.06
C LEU A 19 25.82 -18.45 17.57
N ILE A 20 25.28 -19.47 16.90
CA ILE A 20 25.42 -19.65 15.45
C ILE A 20 24.88 -18.44 14.70
N PHE A 21 23.69 -17.94 15.07
CA PHE A 21 23.11 -16.74 14.47
C PHE A 21 24.02 -15.52 14.70
N ARG A 22 24.52 -15.33 15.92
CA ARG A 22 25.40 -14.21 16.28
C ARG A 22 26.76 -14.26 15.58
N ILE A 23 27.29 -15.45 15.36
CA ILE A 23 28.53 -15.65 14.59
C ILE A 23 28.31 -15.23 13.13
N ASN A 24 27.19 -15.65 12.53
CA ASN A 24 26.86 -15.26 11.15
C ASN A 24 26.70 -13.74 10.99
N THR A 25 26.08 -13.06 11.97
CA THR A 25 25.95 -11.60 11.92
C THR A 25 27.28 -10.89 12.11
N LEU A 26 28.13 -11.35 13.03
CA LEU A 26 29.46 -10.76 13.27
C LEU A 26 30.42 -10.96 12.08
N PHE A 27 30.40 -12.14 11.44
CA PHE A 27 31.17 -12.36 10.22
C PHE A 27 30.69 -11.46 9.06
N GLY A 28 29.39 -11.15 9.02
CA GLY A 28 28.83 -10.17 8.09
C GLY A 28 29.27 -8.72 8.36
N VAL A 29 29.68 -8.38 9.60
CA VAL A 29 30.19 -7.05 9.97
C VAL A 29 31.70 -6.91 9.70
N VAL A 30 32.48 -7.98 9.90
CA VAL A 30 33.95 -7.97 9.75
C VAL A 30 34.38 -7.99 8.28
N LYS A 31 33.69 -8.77 7.43
CA LYS A 31 33.77 -8.55 5.98
C LYS A 31 32.98 -7.28 5.71
N LYS A 32 33.60 -6.09 5.72
CA LYS A 32 32.99 -4.90 5.11
C LYS A 32 32.60 -5.29 3.70
N PRO A 33 31.31 -5.56 3.41
CA PRO A 33 30.93 -5.65 2.02
C PRO A 33 31.03 -4.19 1.57
N GLU A 34 31.67 -3.90 0.43
CA GLU A 34 31.15 -2.80 -0.37
C GLU A 34 29.63 -2.95 -0.33
N LYS A 35 28.89 -1.94 0.13
CA LYS A 35 27.43 -2.02 0.25
C LYS A 35 26.92 -2.51 -1.10
N LYS A 36 26.70 -3.82 -1.24
CA LYS A 36 25.96 -4.41 -2.34
C LYS A 36 24.55 -3.96 -2.06
N ILE A 37 24.23 -2.77 -2.57
CA ILE A 37 22.88 -2.27 -2.52
C ILE A 37 22.06 -3.35 -3.22
N GLU A 38 21.15 -3.99 -2.49
CA GLU A 38 20.46 -5.17 -2.98
C GLU A 38 19.55 -4.81 -4.17
N SER A 39 20.12 -4.82 -5.37
CA SER A 39 19.40 -4.48 -6.61
C SER A 39 18.37 -5.55 -6.95
N LEU A 40 18.63 -6.81 -6.58
CA LEU A 40 17.72 -7.93 -6.80
C LEU A 40 16.45 -7.78 -5.96
N SER A 41 16.58 -7.52 -4.65
CA SER A 41 15.44 -7.34 -3.74
C SER A 41 14.54 -6.19 -4.20
N ASN A 42 15.13 -5.05 -4.54
CA ASN A 42 14.38 -3.89 -5.07
C ASN A 42 13.65 -4.19 -6.38
N LYS A 43 14.26 -4.98 -7.27
CA LYS A 43 13.64 -5.41 -8.53
C LYS A 43 12.47 -6.36 -8.26
N ILE A 44 12.63 -7.33 -7.36
CA ILE A 44 11.55 -8.26 -6.99
C ILE A 44 10.39 -7.50 -6.35
N ASN A 45 10.66 -6.61 -5.39
CA ASN A 45 9.63 -5.77 -4.76
C ASN A 45 8.88 -4.91 -5.78
N GLY A 46 9.60 -4.27 -6.72
CA GLY A 46 8.97 -3.49 -7.79
C GLY A 46 8.02 -4.34 -8.65
N ILE A 47 8.41 -5.56 -9.03
CA ILE A 47 7.54 -6.47 -9.80
C ILE A 47 6.35 -6.92 -8.95
N MET A 48 6.58 -7.26 -7.67
CA MET A 48 5.53 -7.68 -6.76
C MET A 48 4.46 -6.60 -6.57
N PHE A 49 4.83 -5.31 -6.54
CA PHE A 49 3.84 -4.23 -6.50
C PHE A 49 2.93 -4.20 -7.73
N LEU A 50 3.45 -4.48 -8.93
CA LEU A 50 2.62 -4.57 -10.14
C LEU A 50 1.72 -5.81 -10.13
N VAL A 51 2.27 -6.96 -9.73
CA VAL A 51 1.49 -8.20 -9.59
C VAL A 51 0.38 -8.01 -8.56
N PHE A 52 0.69 -7.37 -7.43
CA PHE A 52 -0.27 -7.02 -6.39
C PHE A 52 -1.35 -6.09 -6.95
N LEU A 53 -0.98 -5.02 -7.67
CA LEU A 53 -1.92 -4.10 -8.31
C LEU A 53 -2.94 -4.84 -9.17
N VAL A 54 -2.46 -5.72 -10.05
CA VAL A 54 -3.31 -6.41 -11.02
C VAL A 54 -4.19 -7.44 -10.32
N ILE A 55 -3.61 -8.27 -9.45
CA ILE A 55 -4.36 -9.33 -8.75
C ILE A 55 -5.39 -8.71 -7.81
N PHE A 56 -4.96 -7.86 -6.87
CA PHE A 56 -5.86 -7.30 -5.86
C PHE A 56 -6.79 -6.25 -6.46
N GLY A 57 -6.36 -5.49 -7.46
CA GLY A 57 -7.24 -4.59 -8.20
C GLY A 57 -8.35 -5.36 -8.92
N THR A 58 -8.00 -6.44 -9.63
CA THR A 58 -9.01 -7.28 -10.30
C THR A 58 -9.94 -7.95 -9.30
N LEU A 59 -9.40 -8.51 -8.22
CA LEU A 59 -10.20 -9.14 -7.16
C LEU A 59 -11.15 -8.13 -6.49
N PHE A 60 -10.69 -6.90 -6.26
CA PHE A 60 -11.51 -5.83 -5.69
C PHE A 60 -12.72 -5.52 -6.58
N PHE A 61 -12.51 -5.28 -7.88
CA PHE A 61 -13.61 -5.00 -8.80
C PHE A 61 -14.50 -6.22 -9.04
N TRP A 62 -13.90 -7.41 -9.13
CA TRP A 62 -14.65 -8.65 -9.29
C TRP A 62 -15.56 -8.91 -8.08
N TYR A 63 -15.04 -8.75 -6.86
CA TYR A 63 -15.82 -8.88 -5.63
C TYR A 63 -16.95 -7.85 -5.59
N SER A 64 -16.64 -6.57 -5.84
CA SER A 64 -17.63 -5.50 -5.85
C SER A 64 -18.75 -5.74 -6.86
N TYR A 65 -18.44 -6.24 -8.06
CA TYR A 65 -19.43 -6.58 -9.08
C TYR A 65 -20.26 -7.83 -8.73
N THR A 66 -19.60 -8.90 -8.27
CA THR A 66 -20.25 -10.19 -8.01
C THR A 66 -21.20 -10.12 -6.81
N TYR A 67 -20.79 -9.40 -5.77
CA TYR A 67 -21.53 -9.31 -4.51
C TYR A 67 -22.33 -8.02 -4.39
N PHE A 68 -22.49 -7.26 -5.48
CA PHE A 68 -23.16 -5.96 -5.48
C PHE A 68 -24.52 -6.01 -4.77
N ASP A 69 -25.39 -6.90 -5.22
CA ASP A 69 -26.75 -7.04 -4.70
C ASP A 69 -26.80 -7.49 -3.22
N GLU A 70 -25.73 -8.10 -2.69
CA GLU A 70 -25.69 -8.54 -1.29
C GLU A 70 -25.42 -7.39 -0.31
N TYR A 71 -24.63 -6.40 -0.71
CA TYR A 71 -24.31 -5.24 0.14
C TYR A 71 -25.09 -3.97 -0.23
N THR A 72 -25.75 -3.94 -1.40
CA THR A 72 -26.63 -2.83 -1.78
C THR A 72 -28.08 -3.13 -1.42
N ILE A 73 -28.59 -2.41 -0.42
CA ILE A 73 -29.98 -2.55 0.01
C ILE A 73 -30.92 -1.72 -0.87
N PRO A 74 -32.16 -2.20 -1.12
CA PRO A 74 -33.14 -1.45 -1.88
C PRO A 74 -33.52 -0.15 -1.15
N ILE A 75 -33.78 0.91 -1.93
CA ILE A 75 -34.18 2.21 -1.43
C ILE A 75 -35.56 2.10 -0.77
N ALA A 76 -35.64 2.49 0.51
CA ALA A 76 -36.86 2.37 1.32
C ALA A 76 -37.60 3.70 1.56
N SER A 77 -37.05 4.83 1.13
CA SER A 77 -37.67 6.16 1.29
C SER A 77 -37.13 7.19 0.30
N GLU A 78 -37.83 8.32 0.14
CA GLU A 78 -37.37 9.44 -0.69
C GLU A 78 -36.02 9.99 -0.18
N HIS A 79 -35.87 10.12 1.13
CA HIS A 79 -34.58 10.52 1.74
C HIS A 79 -33.49 9.45 1.52
N GLY A 80 -33.86 8.17 1.50
CA GLY A 80 -32.95 7.08 1.16
C GLY A 80 -32.38 7.20 -0.24
N ALA A 81 -33.18 7.63 -1.22
CA ALA A 81 -32.71 7.87 -2.59
C ALA A 81 -31.63 8.96 -2.67
N VAL A 82 -31.79 10.04 -1.88
CA VAL A 82 -30.81 11.13 -1.82
C VAL A 82 -29.51 10.67 -1.18
N THR A 83 -29.58 9.95 -0.06
CA THR A 83 -28.39 9.44 0.64
C THR A 83 -27.65 8.39 -0.17
N ASP A 84 -28.37 7.48 -0.83
CA ASP A 84 -27.76 6.46 -1.69
C ASP A 84 -27.03 7.12 -2.89
N ASN A 85 -27.65 8.12 -3.51
CA ASN A 85 -27.00 8.90 -4.57
C ASN A 85 -25.71 9.59 -4.09
N LEU A 86 -25.75 10.21 -2.90
CA LEU A 86 -24.58 10.86 -2.31
C LEU A 86 -23.46 9.84 -2.01
N PHE A 87 -23.81 8.65 -1.51
CA PHE A 87 -22.87 7.57 -1.27
C PHE A 87 -22.18 7.14 -2.57
N TRP A 88 -22.94 6.90 -3.64
CA TRP A 88 -22.37 6.47 -4.92
C TRP A 88 -21.51 7.53 -5.60
N ILE A 89 -21.91 8.80 -5.54
CA ILE A 89 -21.08 9.91 -6.05
C ILE A 89 -19.76 9.98 -5.28
N THR A 90 -19.82 9.94 -3.94
CA THR A 90 -18.63 10.00 -3.09
C THR A 90 -17.72 8.80 -3.32
N THR A 91 -18.29 7.61 -3.39
CA THR A 91 -17.57 6.35 -3.66
C THR A 91 -16.92 6.36 -5.04
N ALA A 92 -17.61 6.86 -6.07
CA ALA A 92 -17.04 6.97 -7.41
C ALA A 92 -15.86 7.96 -7.44
N VAL A 93 -16.04 9.15 -6.87
CA VAL A 93 -14.99 10.19 -6.85
C VAL A 93 -13.76 9.72 -6.07
N THR A 94 -13.95 9.20 -4.86
CA THR A 94 -12.84 8.72 -4.02
C THR A 94 -12.23 7.42 -4.55
N GLY A 95 -13.04 6.52 -5.10
CA GLY A 95 -12.60 5.28 -5.72
C GLY A 95 -11.73 5.51 -6.95
N VAL A 96 -12.11 6.46 -7.82
CA VAL A 96 -11.27 6.85 -8.98
C VAL A 96 -9.93 7.41 -8.51
N ALA A 97 -9.93 8.33 -7.53
CA ALA A 97 -8.70 8.88 -6.97
C ALA A 97 -7.82 7.78 -6.35
N PHE A 98 -8.43 6.86 -5.60
CA PHE A 98 -7.75 5.71 -5.00
C PHE A 98 -7.05 4.84 -6.05
N VAL A 99 -7.75 4.48 -7.13
CA VAL A 99 -7.19 3.64 -8.21
C VAL A 99 -6.03 4.35 -8.89
N ILE A 100 -6.20 5.63 -9.25
CA ILE A 100 -5.15 6.43 -9.91
C ILE A 100 -3.89 6.47 -9.03
N LEU A 101 -4.04 6.76 -7.73
CA LEU A 101 -2.91 6.85 -6.81
C LEU A 101 -2.19 5.50 -6.66
N HIS A 102 -2.92 4.39 -6.51
CA HIS A 102 -2.30 3.06 -6.39
C HIS A 102 -1.58 2.65 -7.67
N VAL A 103 -2.16 2.92 -8.84
CA VAL A 103 -1.50 2.70 -10.13
C VAL A 103 -0.21 3.50 -10.20
N LEU A 104 -0.24 4.80 -9.89
CA LEU A 104 0.94 5.67 -9.94
C LEU A 104 2.02 5.23 -8.95
N LEU A 105 1.66 4.94 -7.70
CA LEU A 105 2.60 4.54 -6.64
C LEU A 105 3.30 3.22 -6.98
N PHE A 106 2.54 2.20 -7.40
CA PHE A 106 3.11 0.89 -7.73
C PHE A 106 3.88 0.92 -9.05
N PHE A 107 3.38 1.66 -10.05
CA PHE A 107 4.14 1.89 -11.28
C PHE A 107 5.44 2.63 -11.03
N PHE A 108 5.46 3.67 -10.18
CA PHE A 108 6.67 4.42 -9.88
C PHE A 108 7.66 3.58 -9.06
N SER A 109 7.18 2.78 -8.11
CA SER A 109 8.01 1.83 -7.37
C SER A 109 8.69 0.83 -8.30
N PHE A 110 7.98 0.33 -9.31
CA PHE A 110 8.55 -0.53 -10.35
C PHE A 110 9.48 0.22 -11.31
N LYS A 111 9.08 1.39 -11.83
CA LYS A 111 9.80 2.12 -12.87
C LYS A 111 11.10 2.72 -12.31
N TYR A 112 11.04 3.27 -11.11
CA TYR A 112 12.10 4.04 -10.45
C TYR A 112 12.83 3.26 -9.34
N HIS A 113 12.71 1.92 -9.29
CA HIS A 113 13.55 1.09 -8.41
C HIS A 113 15.06 1.39 -8.61
N TYR A 114 15.83 1.15 -7.55
CA TYR A 114 17.27 1.40 -7.54
C TYR A 114 18.00 0.59 -8.62
N LYS A 115 18.91 1.24 -9.35
CA LYS A 115 19.86 0.63 -10.28
C LYS A 115 21.20 1.34 -10.15
N GLU A 116 22.30 0.61 -10.18
CA GLU A 116 23.66 1.14 -9.98
C GLU A 116 24.01 2.24 -10.99
N ASP A 117 23.64 2.07 -12.27
CA ASP A 117 23.92 3.04 -13.33
C ASP A 117 22.90 4.19 -13.41
N ARG A 118 21.89 4.23 -12.53
CA ARG A 118 20.81 5.23 -12.57
C ARG A 118 21.07 6.33 -11.55
N LYS A 119 21.34 7.53 -12.04
CA LYS A 119 21.36 8.75 -11.21
C LYS A 119 19.92 9.22 -10.95
N ALA A 120 19.64 9.61 -9.71
CA ALA A 120 18.35 10.20 -9.37
C ALA A 120 18.22 11.57 -10.06
N PHE A 121 17.06 11.83 -10.66
CA PHE A 121 16.74 13.16 -11.18
C PHE A 121 16.41 14.06 -10.00
N PHE A 122 17.16 15.15 -9.83
CA PHE A 122 16.90 16.13 -8.78
C PHE A 122 15.92 17.18 -9.30
N TYR A 123 14.68 17.10 -8.84
CA TYR A 123 13.60 18.02 -9.17
C TYR A 123 12.93 18.45 -7.86
N PRO A 124 13.43 19.52 -7.22
CA PRO A 124 13.07 19.86 -5.85
C PRO A 124 11.66 20.43 -5.72
N ASP A 125 11.21 21.21 -6.70
CA ASP A 125 9.91 21.89 -6.65
C ASP A 125 9.26 22.01 -8.04
N ASP A 126 7.94 21.99 -8.04
CA ASP A 126 7.11 22.30 -9.21
C ASP A 126 5.83 22.99 -8.75
N HIS A 127 5.87 24.31 -8.76
CA HIS A 127 4.75 25.12 -8.30
C HIS A 127 3.48 24.91 -9.13
N LYS A 128 3.60 24.49 -10.40
CA LYS A 128 2.43 24.22 -11.24
C LYS A 128 1.78 22.91 -10.83
N LEU A 129 2.57 21.87 -10.58
CA LEU A 129 2.06 20.58 -10.11
C LEU A 129 1.45 20.71 -8.71
N GLU A 130 2.10 21.48 -7.84
CA GLU A 130 1.59 21.81 -6.52
C GLU A 130 0.23 22.50 -6.56
N LEU A 131 0.08 23.50 -7.42
CA LEU A 131 -1.18 24.18 -7.61
C LEU A 131 -2.27 23.21 -8.09
N VAL A 132 -1.97 22.36 -9.06
CA VAL A 132 -2.92 21.37 -9.62
C VAL A 132 -3.39 20.40 -8.55
N TRP A 133 -2.48 19.79 -7.79
CA TRP A 133 -2.85 18.82 -6.75
C TRP A 133 -3.49 19.47 -5.52
N THR A 134 -3.45 20.80 -5.37
CA THR A 134 -4.08 21.50 -4.24
C THR A 134 -5.48 21.97 -4.61
N VAL A 135 -5.61 22.59 -5.78
CA VAL A 135 -6.86 23.19 -6.25
C VAL A 135 -7.87 22.12 -6.63
N ILE A 136 -7.45 21.06 -7.34
CA ILE A 136 -8.38 20.01 -7.78
C ILE A 136 -9.05 19.31 -6.57
N PRO A 137 -8.31 18.79 -5.56
CA PRO A 137 -8.94 18.21 -4.38
C PRO A 137 -9.78 19.21 -3.60
N ALA A 138 -9.35 20.48 -3.49
CA ALA A 138 -10.13 21.50 -2.80
C ALA A 138 -11.50 21.72 -3.47
N ILE A 139 -11.57 21.83 -4.80
CA ILE A 139 -12.83 21.97 -5.55
C ILE A 139 -13.69 20.73 -5.39
N VAL A 140 -13.12 19.54 -5.60
CA VAL A 140 -13.84 18.27 -5.52
C VAL A 140 -14.45 18.07 -4.12
N LEU A 141 -13.65 18.26 -3.07
CA LEU A 141 -14.11 18.14 -1.69
C LEU A 141 -15.16 19.20 -1.35
N SER A 142 -14.99 20.44 -1.81
CA SER A 142 -16.00 21.49 -1.59
C SER A 142 -17.35 21.09 -2.17
N ILE A 143 -17.38 20.61 -3.43
CA ILE A 143 -18.62 20.14 -4.07
C ILE A 143 -19.26 19.02 -3.25
N LEU A 144 -18.49 17.98 -2.89
CA LEU A 144 -19.00 16.85 -2.11
C LEU A 144 -19.59 17.28 -0.76
N VAL A 145 -18.88 18.18 -0.06
CA VAL A 145 -19.33 18.69 1.24
C VAL A 145 -20.61 19.51 1.10
N PHE A 146 -20.70 20.43 0.14
CA PHE A 146 -21.92 21.22 -0.07
C PHE A 146 -23.10 20.36 -0.50
N THR A 147 -22.89 19.37 -1.37
CA THR A 147 -23.95 18.42 -1.73
C THR A 147 -24.41 17.59 -0.54
N GLY A 148 -23.48 17.20 0.32
CA GLY A 148 -23.79 16.53 1.58
C GLY A 148 -24.63 17.42 2.48
N LEU A 149 -24.17 18.62 2.80
CA LEU A 149 -24.87 19.56 3.66
C LEU A 149 -26.31 19.81 3.20
N LYS A 150 -26.53 19.98 1.88
CA LYS A 150 -27.88 20.15 1.32
C LYS A 150 -28.77 18.92 1.49
N ALA A 151 -28.22 17.70 1.45
CA ALA A 151 -28.99 16.48 1.68
C ALA A 151 -29.41 16.31 3.15
N TRP A 152 -28.68 16.92 4.08
CA TRP A 152 -28.92 16.84 5.53
C TRP A 152 -29.69 18.06 6.10
N SER A 153 -29.96 19.08 5.29
CA SER A 153 -30.71 20.28 5.68
C SER A 153 -32.15 20.20 5.22
#